data_AF-A0AAV9JF89-F1
#
_entry.id   AF-A0AAV9JF89-F1
#
_cell.length_a   1.000
_cell.length_b   1.000
_cell.length_c   1.000
_cell.angle_alpha   90.00
_cell.angle_beta   90.00
_cell.angle_gamma   90.00
#
_symmetry.space_group_name_H-M   'P 1'
#
loop_
_entity.id
_entity.type
_entity.pdbx_description
1 polymer ?
#
loop_
_entity_poly.entity_id
_entity_poly.type
_entity_poly.pdbx_seq_one_letter_code
_entity_poly.pdbx_strand_id
1 'polypeptide(L)'
;MARADQSNAGGSSDRYFNPNPNVIPNNVAAYFDSPIALSIVGLFVLLVITRAASSRKVSPSHLDSKDGANTVPAVPYWLPVLGHIFNMAYDADGFVKGLRKRFTNGIFALNFGGTTHNIMYTPGLATALLNQKQSVANSEEVAHTLMERVFGFPKDEHGKYEAALPELMACYHKHLVSEPSLGEMVVQTAQRAKASIKDLVTGNSSIVDQMQWERTSNVNVTTDKKGEPIVEASLLPLIRDYAAYTANPSIMGSEFLANFPDFFDDVWSLDRGFLLLAAGLPRWLPIPSLTRAHIAKRRLIDEISIFHEALEKEANGEDPGPKWTALDDVGSLVQARIPVYRKHGFSIRARAAAEHALMWAANANSDTLIFWMINRIYADRVLLEMLREEMEPYVQAVQPSSDFLIAEPPGLEKFDVEGLCANCPLLKSCYIECLRLDTASWSLKVVKQDFVLQSRDKDAQGWLLRKGEYAHAAHDLHNTDPNYFDNPTVWKADRHVKYGGDGKRGTADMGSIRPYGEHPIILT
;
A
#
# COMPACT_ATOMS: atom_id res chain seq x y z
N MET A 1 58.22 -24.09 -70.02
CA MET A 1 57.84 -24.44 -71.40
C MET A 1 56.49 -23.78 -71.67
N ALA A 2 56.46 -22.54 -72.13
CA ALA A 2 56.71 -22.10 -73.52
C ALA A 2 55.62 -22.54 -74.52
N ARG A 3 54.82 -21.53 -74.90
CA ARG A 3 54.37 -21.19 -76.27
C ARG A 3 53.30 -22.07 -76.93
N ALA A 4 52.15 -21.48 -77.28
CA ALA A 4 51.83 -20.87 -78.60
C ALA A 4 50.97 -21.88 -79.41
N ASP A 5 50.03 -21.60 -80.29
CA ASP A 5 49.71 -20.51 -81.25
C ASP A 5 48.19 -20.56 -81.50
N GLN A 6 47.45 -19.45 -81.60
CA GLN A 6 47.16 -18.62 -82.79
C GLN A 6 46.56 -19.33 -84.04
N SER A 7 45.29 -19.03 -84.33
CA SER A 7 44.76 -18.58 -85.65
C SER A 7 43.27 -18.21 -85.46
N ASN A 8 42.83 -16.93 -85.51
CA ASN A 8 42.57 -16.04 -86.67
C ASN A 8 41.83 -16.76 -87.83
N ALA A 9 40.73 -16.30 -88.41
CA ALA A 9 39.88 -15.11 -88.26
C ALA A 9 38.64 -15.31 -89.17
N GLY A 10 37.53 -14.59 -88.93
CA GLY A 10 36.55 -14.32 -89.99
C GLY A 10 35.11 -14.01 -89.54
N GLY A 11 34.69 -12.75 -89.77
CA GLY A 11 33.28 -12.32 -89.89
C GLY A 11 32.71 -11.63 -88.64
N SER A 12 32.76 -10.29 -88.54
CA SER A 12 31.69 -9.34 -88.95
C SER A 12 30.32 -9.68 -88.34
N SER A 13 29.58 -8.83 -87.67
CA SER A 13 29.62 -7.40 -87.38
C SER A 13 28.45 -7.15 -86.41
N ASP A 14 28.61 -6.15 -85.57
CA ASP A 14 27.56 -5.35 -84.93
C ASP A 14 26.68 -5.96 -83.81
N ARG A 15 27.10 -5.53 -82.61
CA ARG A 15 26.37 -5.46 -81.36
C ARG A 15 25.06 -4.68 -81.54
N TYR A 16 23.94 -5.31 -81.22
CA TYR A 16 22.77 -4.59 -80.71
C TYR A 16 22.45 -5.07 -79.30
N PHE A 17 22.34 -4.07 -78.43
CA PHE A 17 21.91 -4.09 -77.05
C PHE A 17 20.59 -4.84 -76.86
N ASN A 18 20.52 -5.70 -75.84
CA ASN A 18 19.29 -5.92 -75.09
C ASN A 18 19.58 -6.18 -73.61
N PRO A 19 19.76 -5.13 -72.78
CA PRO A 19 19.66 -5.27 -71.34
C PRO A 19 18.18 -5.13 -70.98
N ASN A 20 17.55 -6.23 -70.59
CA ASN A 20 16.21 -6.24 -70.01
C ASN A 20 16.24 -5.38 -68.72
N PRO A 21 15.61 -4.20 -68.66
CA PRO A 21 15.57 -3.40 -67.45
C PRO A 21 14.26 -3.72 -66.73
N ASN A 22 14.37 -4.16 -65.47
CA ASN A 22 13.35 -4.22 -64.42
C ASN A 22 13.30 -5.60 -63.73
N VAL A 23 14.39 -5.95 -63.06
CA VAL A 23 14.29 -6.73 -61.83
C VAL A 23 14.60 -5.78 -60.68
N ILE A 24 13.58 -5.03 -60.25
CA ILE A 24 13.59 -4.48 -58.90
C ILE A 24 13.48 -5.71 -57.99
N PRO A 25 14.40 -5.96 -57.05
CA PRO A 25 14.18 -7.01 -56.06
C PRO A 25 12.98 -6.57 -55.22
N ASN A 26 11.82 -7.18 -55.46
CA ASN A 26 10.64 -7.04 -54.61
C ASN A 26 10.89 -7.77 -53.27
N ASN A 27 11.89 -7.33 -52.52
CA ASN A 27 12.20 -7.82 -51.17
C ASN A 27 11.11 -7.46 -50.15
N VAL A 28 10.17 -6.59 -50.53
CA VAL A 28 9.00 -6.26 -49.73
C VAL A 28 7.97 -7.40 -49.78
N ALA A 29 7.80 -8.07 -50.93
CA ALA A 29 6.81 -9.15 -51.08
C ALA A 29 7.19 -10.40 -50.25
N ALA A 30 8.48 -10.76 -50.20
CA ALA A 30 8.97 -11.90 -49.42
C ALA A 30 8.77 -11.75 -47.90
N TYR A 31 8.65 -10.51 -47.39
CA TYR A 31 8.31 -10.24 -45.98
C TYR A 31 6.83 -10.56 -45.66
N PHE A 32 5.94 -10.51 -46.65
CA PHE A 32 4.52 -10.84 -46.46
C PHE A 32 4.22 -12.34 -46.59
N ASP A 33 5.19 -13.17 -47.01
CA ASP A 33 5.05 -14.63 -47.06
C ASP A 33 5.47 -15.32 -45.73
N SER A 34 6.11 -14.58 -44.81
CA SER A 34 6.50 -15.10 -43.50
C SER A 34 5.38 -14.86 -42.46
N PRO A 35 4.80 -15.92 -41.85
CA PRO A 35 3.77 -15.78 -40.82
C PRO A 35 4.23 -14.94 -39.63
N ILE A 36 5.52 -14.97 -39.30
CA ILE A 36 6.11 -14.18 -38.21
C ILE A 36 6.14 -12.70 -38.60
N ALA A 37 6.59 -12.37 -39.81
CA ALA A 37 6.65 -10.99 -40.28
C ALA A 37 5.24 -10.38 -40.44
N LEU A 38 4.27 -11.14 -40.96
CA LEU A 38 2.85 -10.74 -40.97
C LEU A 38 2.31 -10.47 -39.57
N SER A 39 2.67 -11.31 -38.59
CA SER A 39 2.25 -11.14 -37.20
C SER A 39 2.85 -9.88 -36.58
N ILE A 40 4.13 -9.58 -36.86
CA ILE A 40 4.82 -8.37 -36.39
C ILE A 40 4.20 -7.11 -37.01
N VAL A 41 3.95 -7.11 -38.33
CA VAL A 41 3.31 -5.98 -39.02
C VAL A 41 1.89 -5.79 -38.52
N GLY A 42 1.12 -6.88 -38.36
CA GLY A 42 -0.24 -6.84 -37.81
C GLY A 42 -0.26 -6.26 -36.39
N LEU A 43 0.67 -6.68 -35.52
CA LEU A 43 0.83 -6.13 -34.18
C LEU A 43 1.18 -4.64 -34.23
N PHE A 44 2.15 -4.24 -35.05
CA PHE A 44 2.54 -2.83 -35.19
C PHE A 44 1.35 -1.95 -35.64
N VAL A 45 0.61 -2.39 -36.66
CA VAL A 45 -0.59 -1.68 -37.14
C VAL A 45 -1.64 -1.60 -36.04
N LEU A 46 -1.88 -2.68 -35.29
CA LEU A 46 -2.81 -2.69 -34.16
C LEU A 46 -2.41 -1.67 -33.08
N LEU A 47 -1.12 -1.58 -32.72
CA LEU A 47 -0.61 -0.63 -31.73
C LEU A 47 -0.78 0.82 -32.22
N VAL A 48 -0.50 1.10 -33.50
CA VAL A 48 -0.65 2.44 -34.10
C VAL A 48 -2.13 2.85 -34.15
N ILE A 49 -3.02 1.96 -34.59
CA ILE A 49 -4.47 2.22 -34.62
C ILE A 49 -4.98 2.47 -33.19
N THR A 50 -4.53 1.68 -32.22
CA THR A 50 -4.91 1.85 -30.80
C THR A 50 -4.45 3.19 -30.26
N ARG A 51 -3.20 3.59 -30.56
CA ARG A 51 -2.67 4.90 -30.19
C ARG A 51 -3.44 6.04 -30.85
N ALA A 52 -3.76 5.93 -32.13
CA ALA A 52 -4.52 6.95 -32.86
C ALA A 52 -5.97 7.07 -32.35
N ALA A 53 -6.65 5.95 -32.12
CA ALA A 53 -8.01 5.92 -31.61
C ALA A 53 -8.09 6.46 -30.17
N SER A 54 -7.18 6.06 -29.29
CA SER A 54 -7.13 6.56 -27.90
C SER A 54 -6.79 8.06 -27.83
N SER A 55 -6.00 8.58 -28.77
CA SER A 55 -5.65 10.01 -28.85
C SER A 55 -6.86 10.94 -29.02
N ARG A 56 -7.95 10.44 -29.59
CA ARG A 56 -9.17 11.24 -29.81
C ARG A 56 -9.84 11.69 -28.52
N LYS A 57 -9.52 11.06 -27.39
CA LYS A 57 -10.09 11.33 -26.07
C LYS A 57 -9.22 12.21 -25.17
N VAL A 58 -8.11 12.74 -25.69
CA VAL A 58 -7.16 13.57 -24.92
C VAL A 58 -7.74 14.94 -24.59
N SER A 59 -8.41 15.56 -25.57
CA SER A 59 -9.04 16.85 -25.37
C SER A 59 -10.39 16.67 -24.70
N PRO A 60 -10.67 17.37 -23.58
CA PRO A 60 -11.99 17.39 -22.99
C PRO A 60 -13.05 17.84 -24.00
N SER A 61 -14.17 17.12 -24.08
CA SER A 61 -15.33 17.53 -24.85
C SER A 61 -16.34 18.19 -23.92
N HIS A 62 -16.78 19.40 -24.29
CA HIS A 62 -17.84 20.13 -23.56
C HIS A 62 -19.20 19.47 -23.80
N LEU A 63 -19.99 19.30 -22.75
CA LEU A 63 -21.31 18.68 -22.81
C LEU A 63 -22.39 19.69 -22.43
N ASP A 64 -23.08 20.23 -23.43
CA ASP A 64 -24.16 21.21 -23.25
C ASP A 64 -25.37 20.64 -22.48
N SER A 65 -25.56 19.32 -22.47
CA SER A 65 -26.71 18.63 -21.88
C SER A 65 -26.55 18.18 -20.42
N LYS A 66 -25.35 18.31 -19.83
CA LYS A 66 -25.05 17.92 -18.44
C LYS A 66 -24.36 19.06 -17.69
N ASP A 67 -25.09 20.16 -17.49
CA ASP A 67 -24.64 21.34 -16.71
C ASP A 67 -23.31 21.96 -17.16
N GLY A 68 -22.97 21.87 -18.45
CA GLY A 68 -21.69 22.39 -18.99
C GLY A 68 -20.45 21.59 -18.55
N ALA A 69 -20.64 20.34 -18.12
CA ALA A 69 -19.54 19.47 -17.71
C ALA A 69 -18.64 19.05 -18.88
N ASN A 70 -17.37 18.80 -18.59
CA ASN A 70 -16.40 18.27 -19.54
C ASN A 70 -16.19 16.77 -19.36
N THR A 71 -15.85 16.05 -20.43
CA THR A 71 -15.33 14.69 -20.30
C THR A 71 -13.91 14.71 -19.71
N VAL A 72 -13.60 13.76 -18.83
CA VAL A 72 -12.23 13.60 -18.31
C VAL A 72 -11.24 13.34 -19.45
N PRO A 73 -10.11 14.07 -19.53
CA PRO A 73 -9.11 13.85 -20.57
C PRO A 73 -8.44 12.49 -20.38
N ALA A 74 -8.49 11.64 -21.41
CA ALA A 74 -7.93 10.30 -21.35
C ALA A 74 -6.49 10.25 -21.90
N VAL A 75 -5.61 9.59 -21.14
CA VAL A 75 -4.23 9.37 -21.55
C VAL A 75 -4.19 8.33 -22.68
N PRO A 76 -3.52 8.63 -23.81
CA PRO A 76 -3.41 7.66 -24.91
C PRO A 76 -2.49 6.51 -24.56
N TYR A 77 -2.83 5.33 -25.04
CA TYR A 77 -2.08 4.11 -24.80
C TYR A 77 -1.81 3.35 -26.10
N TRP A 78 -0.76 2.54 -26.09
CA TRP A 78 -0.36 1.70 -27.22
C TRP A 78 -0.96 0.30 -27.16
N LEU A 79 -1.00 -0.28 -25.96
CA LEU A 79 -1.37 -1.68 -25.77
C LEU A 79 -2.89 -1.82 -25.62
N PRO A 80 -3.58 -2.48 -26.56
CA PRO A 80 -5.02 -2.73 -26.44
C PRO A 80 -5.31 -3.53 -25.16
N VAL A 81 -6.41 -3.20 -24.49
CA VAL A 81 -6.87 -3.82 -23.23
C VAL A 81 -5.93 -3.56 -22.05
N LEU A 82 -4.62 -3.83 -22.16
CA LEU A 82 -3.68 -3.64 -21.05
C LEU A 82 -3.50 -2.17 -20.69
N GLY A 83 -3.63 -1.26 -21.67
CA GLY A 83 -3.59 0.18 -21.43
C GLY A 83 -2.27 0.61 -20.80
N HIS A 84 -2.34 1.12 -19.57
CA HIS A 84 -1.21 1.69 -18.83
C HIS A 84 -0.67 0.77 -17.72
N ILE A 85 -1.07 -0.50 -17.66
CA ILE A 85 -0.61 -1.45 -16.63
C ILE A 85 0.93 -1.52 -16.60
N PHE A 86 1.59 -1.62 -17.75
CA PHE A 86 3.05 -1.68 -17.80
C PHE A 86 3.74 -0.36 -17.45
N ASN A 87 3.12 0.78 -17.75
CA ASN A 87 3.64 2.08 -17.32
C ASN A 87 3.69 2.16 -15.79
N MET A 88 2.60 1.74 -15.14
CA MET A 88 2.52 1.66 -13.68
C MET A 88 3.49 0.62 -13.10
N ALA A 89 3.63 -0.54 -13.74
CA ALA A 89 4.53 -1.59 -13.26
C ALA A 89 6.02 -1.23 -13.39
N TYR A 90 6.39 -0.43 -14.40
CA TYR A 90 7.77 -0.02 -14.64
C TYR A 90 8.19 1.16 -13.75
N ASP A 91 7.40 2.22 -13.71
CA ASP A 91 7.67 3.43 -12.92
C ASP A 91 6.36 4.19 -12.67
N ALA A 92 5.56 3.71 -11.71
CA ALA A 92 4.30 4.36 -11.34
C ALA A 92 4.52 5.83 -10.96
N ASP A 93 5.47 6.11 -10.06
CA ASP A 93 5.71 7.45 -9.49
C ASP A 93 6.10 8.47 -10.57
N GLY A 94 7.11 8.17 -11.38
CA GLY A 94 7.54 9.06 -12.47
C GLY A 94 6.47 9.21 -13.55
N PHE A 95 5.75 8.13 -13.87
CA PHE A 95 4.66 8.16 -14.84
C PHE A 95 3.53 9.09 -14.40
N VAL A 96 2.96 8.90 -13.20
CA VAL A 96 1.83 9.72 -12.74
C VAL A 96 2.22 11.17 -12.45
N LYS A 97 3.43 11.43 -11.92
CA LYS A 97 3.96 12.80 -11.76
C LYS A 97 4.18 13.48 -13.12
N GLY A 98 4.60 12.74 -14.13
CA GLY A 98 4.69 13.23 -15.51
C GLY A 98 3.33 13.62 -16.08
N LEU A 99 2.29 12.82 -15.80
CA LEU A 99 0.91 13.13 -16.21
C LEU A 99 0.36 14.36 -15.49
N ARG A 100 0.63 14.54 -14.19
CA ARG A 100 0.25 15.75 -13.44
C ARG A 100 0.77 17.03 -14.10
N LYS A 101 2.00 17.01 -14.61
CA LYS A 101 2.59 18.16 -15.34
C LYS A 101 1.88 18.47 -16.66
N ARG A 102 1.26 17.47 -17.29
CA ARG A 102 0.59 17.60 -18.60
C ARG A 102 -0.90 17.92 -18.45
N PHE A 103 -1.58 17.34 -17.47
CA PHE A 103 -3.01 17.45 -17.26
C PHE A 103 -3.29 18.32 -16.04
N THR A 104 -3.04 19.63 -16.17
CA THR A 104 -3.06 20.60 -15.07
C THR A 104 -4.44 20.89 -14.46
N ASN A 105 -5.51 20.35 -15.07
CA ASN A 105 -6.88 20.57 -14.62
C ASN A 105 -7.29 19.72 -13.39
N GLY A 106 -6.34 19.00 -12.79
CA GLY A 106 -6.58 18.24 -11.55
C GLY A 106 -7.07 16.81 -11.74
N ILE A 107 -7.36 16.38 -12.97
CA ILE A 107 -7.90 15.04 -13.28
C ILE A 107 -7.49 14.54 -14.68
N PHE A 108 -7.25 13.23 -14.80
CA PHE A 108 -7.02 12.52 -16.06
C PHE A 108 -7.48 11.07 -15.97
N ALA A 109 -7.75 10.42 -17.11
CA ALA A 109 -8.21 9.03 -17.16
C ALA A 109 -7.14 8.08 -17.70
N LEU A 110 -6.95 6.96 -17.00
CA LEU A 110 -6.10 5.84 -17.40
C LEU A 110 -6.96 4.64 -17.80
N ASN A 111 -6.45 3.83 -18.72
CA ASN A 111 -6.97 2.51 -19.01
C ASN A 111 -6.16 1.43 -18.30
N PHE A 112 -6.82 0.53 -17.57
CA PHE A 112 -6.23 -0.69 -17.01
C PHE A 112 -7.13 -1.86 -17.35
N GLY A 113 -6.64 -2.85 -18.10
CA GLY A 113 -7.42 -4.05 -18.39
C GLY A 113 -8.76 -3.80 -19.09
N GLY A 114 -8.87 -2.73 -19.89
CA GLY A 114 -10.11 -2.34 -20.58
C GLY A 114 -11.05 -1.45 -19.77
N THR A 115 -10.81 -1.26 -18.46
CA THR A 115 -11.61 -0.36 -17.62
C THR A 115 -11.00 1.05 -17.58
N THR A 116 -11.86 2.05 -17.34
CA THR A 116 -11.46 3.45 -17.20
C THR A 116 -11.25 3.81 -15.73
N HIS A 117 -10.11 4.41 -15.41
CA HIS A 117 -9.71 4.84 -14.08
C HIS A 117 -9.44 6.35 -14.10
N ASN A 118 -10.38 7.13 -13.56
CA ASN A 118 -10.30 8.58 -13.43
C ASN A 118 -9.45 8.94 -12.21
N ILE A 119 -8.23 9.44 -12.44
CA ILE A 119 -7.27 9.84 -11.40
C ILE A 119 -7.39 11.34 -11.16
N MET A 120 -7.77 11.74 -9.96
CA MET A 120 -7.82 13.14 -9.53
C MET A 120 -6.83 13.39 -8.40
N TYR A 121 -6.20 14.56 -8.42
CA TYR A 121 -5.08 14.86 -7.51
C TYR A 121 -5.20 16.23 -6.83
N THR A 122 -6.26 17.01 -7.07
CA THR A 122 -6.47 18.26 -6.31
C THR A 122 -7.33 17.98 -5.07
N PRO A 123 -7.08 18.67 -3.93
CA PRO A 123 -7.86 18.50 -2.71
C PRO A 123 -9.36 18.71 -2.92
N GLY A 124 -9.74 19.68 -3.76
CA GLY A 124 -11.14 19.99 -4.06
C GLY A 124 -11.87 18.84 -4.74
N LEU A 125 -11.27 18.23 -5.77
CA LEU A 125 -11.85 17.07 -6.45
C LEU A 125 -11.83 15.81 -5.58
N ALA A 126 -10.74 15.58 -4.83
CA ALA A 126 -10.65 14.48 -3.88
C ALA A 126 -11.76 14.56 -2.83
N THR A 127 -11.93 15.73 -2.20
CA THR A 127 -13.00 16.00 -1.22
C THR A 127 -14.38 15.82 -1.86
N ALA A 128 -14.58 16.33 -3.08
CA ALA A 128 -15.85 16.17 -3.80
C ALA A 128 -16.18 14.69 -4.08
N LEU A 129 -15.19 13.86 -4.41
CA LEU A 129 -15.37 12.43 -4.63
C LEU A 129 -15.67 11.69 -3.33
N LEU A 130 -14.88 11.97 -2.30
CA LEU A 130 -14.97 11.28 -1.02
C LEU A 130 -16.31 11.55 -0.33
N ASN A 131 -16.87 12.76 -0.45
CA ASN A 131 -18.18 13.14 0.06
C ASN A 131 -19.37 12.66 -0.79
N GLN A 132 -19.14 11.95 -1.92
CA GLN A 132 -20.25 11.41 -2.71
C GLN A 132 -21.03 10.35 -1.93
N LYS A 133 -22.36 10.35 -2.14
CA LYS A 133 -23.26 9.32 -1.62
C LYS A 133 -22.83 7.93 -2.10
N GLN A 134 -22.92 6.93 -1.23
CA GLN A 134 -22.58 5.54 -1.56
C GLN A 134 -23.41 4.99 -2.74
N SER A 135 -24.64 5.46 -2.92
CA SER A 135 -25.47 5.11 -4.08
C SER A 135 -24.95 5.64 -5.41
N VAL A 136 -24.08 6.66 -5.39
CA VAL A 136 -23.48 7.29 -6.58
C VAL A 136 -22.10 6.73 -6.87
N ALA A 137 -21.25 6.64 -5.84
CA ALA A 137 -19.93 6.05 -5.92
C ALA A 137 -19.54 5.42 -4.58
N ASN A 138 -19.14 4.14 -4.58
CA ASN A 138 -18.76 3.40 -3.37
C ASN A 138 -17.54 2.49 -3.59
N SER A 139 -17.03 1.91 -2.50
CA SER A 139 -15.89 0.96 -2.53
C SER A 139 -16.28 -0.48 -2.15
N GLU A 140 -17.56 -0.76 -1.90
CA GLU A 140 -18.05 -2.05 -1.40
C GLU A 140 -17.68 -3.23 -2.29
N GLU A 141 -17.85 -3.08 -3.61
CA GLU A 141 -17.53 -4.14 -4.58
C GLU A 141 -16.03 -4.49 -4.58
N VAL A 142 -15.18 -3.47 -4.38
CA VAL A 142 -13.73 -3.67 -4.24
C VAL A 142 -13.43 -4.37 -2.92
N ALA A 143 -14.05 -3.94 -1.83
CA ALA A 143 -13.86 -4.54 -0.52
C ALA A 143 -14.27 -6.03 -0.50
N HIS A 144 -15.44 -6.38 -1.05
CA HIS A 144 -15.85 -7.78 -1.25
C HIS A 144 -14.84 -8.58 -2.06
N THR A 145 -14.33 -8.01 -3.15
CA THR A 145 -13.32 -8.65 -3.99
C THR A 145 -12.03 -8.92 -3.21
N LEU A 146 -11.58 -7.97 -2.38
CA LEU A 146 -10.41 -8.14 -1.52
C LEU A 146 -10.66 -9.19 -0.42
N MET A 147 -11.82 -9.13 0.24
CA MET A 147 -12.24 -10.12 1.25
C MET A 147 -12.19 -11.54 0.71
N GLU A 148 -12.71 -11.77 -0.49
CA GLU A 148 -12.67 -13.07 -1.14
C GLU A 148 -11.23 -13.46 -1.56
N ARG A 149 -10.60 -12.62 -2.37
CA ARG A 149 -9.38 -12.98 -3.11
C ARG A 149 -8.12 -12.89 -2.27
N VAL A 150 -8.02 -11.91 -1.39
CA VAL A 150 -6.86 -11.71 -0.53
C VAL A 150 -7.08 -12.41 0.80
N PHE A 151 -8.19 -12.12 1.48
CA PHE A 151 -8.36 -12.54 2.87
C PHE A 151 -8.99 -13.93 3.04
N GLY A 152 -9.66 -14.46 2.00
CA GLY A 152 -10.14 -15.84 1.98
C GLY A 152 -11.57 -16.02 2.47
N PHE A 153 -12.36 -14.94 2.47
CA PHE A 153 -13.76 -14.95 2.86
C PHE A 153 -14.58 -15.89 1.95
N PRO A 154 -15.48 -16.73 2.51
CA PRO A 154 -16.32 -17.64 1.72
C PRO A 154 -17.33 -16.89 0.84
N LYS A 155 -17.35 -17.21 -0.46
CA LYS A 155 -18.22 -16.51 -1.44
C LYS A 155 -19.71 -16.64 -1.11
N ASP A 156 -20.10 -17.81 -0.63
CA ASP A 156 -21.47 -18.18 -0.27
C ASP A 156 -21.96 -17.48 1.00
N GLU A 157 -21.06 -16.83 1.75
CA GLU A 157 -21.40 -16.09 2.97
C GLU A 157 -21.43 -14.57 2.79
N HIS A 158 -21.23 -14.04 1.58
CA HIS A 158 -21.29 -12.58 1.33
C HIS A 158 -22.63 -11.96 1.74
N GLY A 159 -23.75 -12.64 1.51
CA GLY A 159 -25.07 -12.15 1.96
C GLY A 159 -25.18 -12.05 3.49
N LYS A 160 -24.53 -12.94 4.24
CA LYS A 160 -24.45 -12.84 5.71
C LYS A 160 -23.58 -11.65 6.12
N TYR A 161 -22.51 -11.41 5.38
CA TYR A 161 -21.61 -10.29 5.60
C TYR A 161 -22.32 -8.94 5.42
N GLU A 162 -23.02 -8.76 4.31
CA GLU A 162 -23.83 -7.57 4.03
C GLU A 162 -24.89 -7.33 5.11
N ALA A 163 -25.56 -8.39 5.58
CA ALA A 163 -26.54 -8.29 6.65
C ALA A 163 -25.93 -7.91 8.00
N ALA A 164 -24.70 -8.35 8.29
CA ALA A 164 -23.98 -8.06 9.52
C ALA A 164 -23.24 -6.72 9.51
N LEU A 165 -22.99 -6.14 8.33
CA LEU A 165 -22.13 -4.97 8.15
C LEU A 165 -22.46 -3.78 9.07
N PRO A 166 -23.73 -3.36 9.27
CA PRO A 166 -24.04 -2.27 10.18
C PRO A 166 -23.62 -2.53 11.63
N GLU A 167 -23.77 -3.79 12.10
CA GLU A 167 -23.37 -4.19 13.46
C GLU A 167 -21.86 -4.30 13.58
N LEU A 168 -21.18 -4.86 12.57
CA LEU A 168 -19.71 -4.90 12.52
C LEU A 168 -19.11 -3.48 12.51
N MET A 169 -19.70 -2.54 11.76
CA MET A 169 -19.30 -1.14 11.77
C MET A 169 -19.53 -0.46 13.12
N ALA A 170 -20.61 -0.81 13.83
CA ALA A 170 -20.82 -0.35 15.19
C ALA A 170 -19.73 -0.89 16.15
N CYS A 171 -19.31 -2.15 15.99
CA CYS A 171 -18.18 -2.71 16.74
C CYS A 171 -16.90 -1.92 16.49
N TYR A 172 -16.53 -1.68 15.22
CA TYR A 172 -15.35 -0.88 14.88
C TYR A 172 -15.42 0.54 15.45
N HIS A 173 -16.56 1.23 15.27
CA HIS A 173 -16.73 2.58 15.78
C HIS A 173 -16.50 2.63 17.30
N LYS A 174 -17.15 1.73 18.05
CA LYS A 174 -17.12 1.71 19.51
C LYS A 174 -15.80 1.21 20.10
N HIS A 175 -15.20 0.19 19.50
CA HIS A 175 -14.09 -0.55 20.11
C HIS A 175 -12.71 -0.25 19.51
N LEU A 176 -12.64 0.44 18.36
CA LEU A 176 -11.37 0.76 17.70
C LEU A 176 -11.06 2.26 17.64
N VAL A 177 -12.07 3.10 17.39
CA VAL A 177 -11.86 4.53 17.09
C VAL A 177 -12.51 5.50 18.08
N SER A 178 -13.24 4.98 19.07
CA SER A 178 -13.89 5.79 20.11
C SER A 178 -13.29 5.54 21.48
N GLU A 179 -13.34 6.57 22.33
CA GLU A 179 -13.03 6.46 23.75
C GLU A 179 -14.14 5.73 24.53
N PRO A 180 -13.81 5.01 25.62
CA PRO A 180 -12.46 4.82 26.19
C PRO A 180 -11.61 3.73 25.51
N SER A 181 -12.19 2.94 24.60
CA SER A 181 -11.55 1.76 24.01
C SER A 181 -10.21 2.08 23.31
N LEU A 182 -10.16 3.19 22.56
CA LEU A 182 -8.93 3.64 21.90
C LEU A 182 -7.83 3.97 22.92
N GLY A 183 -8.15 4.76 23.95
CA GLY A 183 -7.21 5.08 25.03
C GLY A 183 -6.69 3.85 25.75
N GLU A 184 -7.55 2.86 26.01
CA GLU A 184 -7.15 1.58 26.62
C GLU A 184 -6.15 0.81 25.73
N MET A 185 -6.40 0.72 24.42
CA MET A 185 -5.46 0.08 23.48
C MET A 185 -4.11 0.80 23.43
N VAL A 186 -4.11 2.14 23.44
CA VAL A 186 -2.90 2.96 23.48
C VAL A 186 -2.12 2.70 24.77
N VAL A 187 -2.80 2.68 25.92
CA VAL A 187 -2.17 2.40 27.23
C VAL A 187 -1.55 1.02 27.25
N GLN A 188 -2.26 -0.02 26.78
CA GLN A 188 -1.73 -1.38 26.73
C GLN A 188 -0.50 -1.48 25.82
N THR A 189 -0.57 -0.88 24.62
CA THR A 189 0.55 -0.85 23.67
C THR A 189 1.76 -0.13 24.28
N ALA A 190 1.53 1.00 24.94
CA ALA A 190 2.59 1.78 25.58
C ALA A 190 3.24 1.03 26.75
N GLN A 191 2.46 0.34 27.57
CA GLN A 191 2.97 -0.49 28.67
C GLN A 191 3.83 -1.64 28.14
N ARG A 192 3.39 -2.31 27.08
CA ARG A 192 4.16 -3.38 26.43
C ARG A 192 5.46 -2.85 25.85
N ALA A 193 5.40 -1.76 25.08
CA ALA A 193 6.58 -1.11 24.55
C ALA A 193 7.56 -0.69 25.65
N LYS A 194 7.08 -0.10 26.75
CA LYS A 194 7.91 0.26 27.92
C LYS A 194 8.62 -0.97 28.51
N ALA A 195 7.93 -2.10 28.58
CA ALA A 195 8.47 -3.33 29.16
C ALA A 195 9.48 -4.05 28.24
N SER A 196 9.27 -4.00 26.91
CA SER A 196 10.05 -4.77 25.93
C SER A 196 11.12 -3.97 25.18
N ILE A 197 11.16 -2.63 25.28
CA ILE A 197 12.07 -1.80 24.46
C ILE A 197 13.55 -2.10 24.71
N LYS A 198 13.89 -2.53 25.93
CA LYS A 198 15.23 -2.99 26.31
C LYS A 198 15.68 -4.24 25.52
N ASP A 199 14.72 -5.02 25.04
CA ASP A 199 14.91 -6.26 24.27
C ASP A 199 14.75 -6.02 22.76
N LEU A 200 14.59 -4.76 22.32
CA LEU A 200 14.47 -4.42 20.89
C LEU A 200 15.65 -5.00 20.10
N VAL A 201 16.85 -4.94 20.66
CA VAL A 201 18.07 -5.58 20.14
C VAL A 201 18.78 -6.28 21.30
N THR A 202 18.72 -7.61 21.34
CA THR A 202 19.27 -8.41 22.44
C THR A 202 20.78 -8.68 22.32
N GLY A 203 21.30 -8.65 21.09
CA GLY A 203 22.68 -9.05 20.82
C GLY A 203 22.91 -10.56 20.87
N ASN A 204 21.84 -11.36 20.77
CA ASN A 204 21.95 -12.81 20.68
C ASN A 204 22.33 -13.26 19.26
N SER A 205 23.43 -14.03 19.15
CA SER A 205 23.91 -14.56 17.87
C SER A 205 23.10 -15.77 17.39
N SER A 206 22.46 -16.49 18.30
CA SER A 206 21.65 -17.67 18.00
C SER A 206 20.19 -17.28 17.83
N ILE A 207 19.57 -17.72 16.74
CA ILE A 207 18.16 -17.44 16.42
C ILE A 207 17.17 -17.96 17.47
N VAL A 208 17.56 -19.00 18.23
CA VAL A 208 16.70 -19.58 19.28
C VAL A 208 16.63 -18.67 20.51
N ASP A 209 17.67 -17.86 20.74
CA ASP A 209 17.79 -16.93 21.86
C ASP A 209 17.33 -15.51 21.45
N GLN A 210 17.14 -15.25 20.16
CA GLN A 210 16.61 -14.00 19.64
C GLN A 210 15.13 -13.82 19.95
N MET A 211 14.73 -12.57 20.16
CA MET A 211 13.31 -12.20 20.26
C MET A 211 12.61 -12.49 18.94
N GLN A 212 11.29 -12.71 18.99
CA GLN A 212 10.51 -13.07 17.81
C GLN A 212 10.69 -12.08 16.65
N TRP A 213 10.73 -10.77 16.93
CA TRP A 213 10.97 -9.71 15.94
C TRP A 213 12.40 -9.63 15.42
N GLU A 214 13.39 -10.18 16.13
CA GLU A 214 14.79 -10.21 15.70
C GLU A 214 15.05 -11.28 14.64
N ARG A 215 14.30 -12.40 14.69
CA ARG A 215 14.51 -13.59 13.83
C ARG A 215 14.41 -13.29 12.34
N THR A 216 13.62 -12.29 11.97
CA THR A 216 13.35 -11.86 10.59
C THR A 216 14.25 -10.70 10.16
N SER A 217 15.08 -10.20 11.08
CA SER A 217 15.82 -8.95 10.95
C SER A 217 17.29 -9.12 10.57
N ASN A 218 17.72 -10.32 10.20
CA ASN A 218 19.11 -10.64 9.83
C ASN A 218 20.12 -10.14 10.87
N VAL A 219 19.83 -10.37 12.16
CA VAL A 219 20.67 -9.95 13.28
C VAL A 219 22.03 -10.65 13.20
N ASN A 220 23.10 -9.86 13.20
CA ASN A 220 24.48 -10.31 13.17
C ASN A 220 25.29 -9.59 14.25
N VAL A 221 25.87 -10.37 15.17
CA VAL A 221 26.74 -9.84 16.23
C VAL A 221 28.17 -9.80 15.71
N THR A 222 28.76 -8.62 15.66
CA THR A 222 30.10 -8.38 15.12
C THR A 222 30.83 -7.34 15.98
N THR A 223 31.97 -6.84 15.51
CA THR A 223 32.73 -5.78 16.16
C THR A 223 32.89 -4.57 15.26
N ASP A 224 32.88 -3.38 15.85
CA ASP A 224 33.19 -2.15 15.14
C ASP A 224 34.68 -2.03 14.78
N LYS A 225 35.08 -0.90 14.19
CA LYS A 225 36.49 -0.64 13.81
C LYS A 225 37.46 -0.58 15.00
N LYS A 226 36.96 -0.45 16.23
CA LYS A 226 37.73 -0.40 17.47
C LYS A 226 37.74 -1.74 18.20
N GLY A 227 37.01 -2.74 17.69
CA GLY A 227 36.86 -4.05 18.32
C GLY A 227 35.73 -4.12 19.34
N GLU A 228 34.91 -3.07 19.44
CA GLU A 228 33.77 -3.04 20.37
C GLU A 228 32.60 -3.87 19.81
N PRO A 229 31.89 -4.64 20.63
CA PRO A 229 30.77 -5.46 20.17
C PRO A 229 29.63 -4.57 19.65
N ILE A 230 29.14 -4.90 18.46
CA ILE A 230 27.99 -4.24 17.83
C ILE A 230 27.03 -5.28 17.27
N VAL A 231 25.80 -4.84 17.04
CA VAL A 231 24.78 -5.64 16.38
C VAL A 231 24.39 -4.95 15.08
N GLU A 232 24.52 -5.67 13.98
CA GLU A 232 24.00 -5.26 12.68
C GLU A 232 22.65 -5.93 12.45
N ALA A 233 21.63 -5.16 12.10
CA ALA A 233 20.29 -5.66 11.83
C ALA A 233 19.63 -4.87 10.68
N SER A 234 18.72 -5.53 9.97
CA SER A 234 17.85 -4.89 8.98
C SER A 234 16.79 -4.06 9.70
N LEU A 235 16.90 -2.73 9.61
CA LEU A 235 16.05 -1.82 10.40
C LEU A 235 14.55 -1.95 10.10
N LEU A 236 14.15 -2.13 8.84
CA LEU A 236 12.73 -2.24 8.46
C LEU A 236 12.03 -3.44 9.12
N PRO A 237 12.45 -4.71 8.91
CA PRO A 237 11.80 -5.84 9.57
C PRO A 237 11.88 -5.74 11.10
N LEU A 238 12.98 -5.21 11.65
CA LEU A 238 13.14 -5.07 13.10
C LEU A 238 12.08 -4.16 13.72
N ILE A 239 11.93 -2.95 13.18
CA ILE A 239 10.96 -1.97 13.68
C ILE A 239 9.54 -2.41 13.38
N ARG A 240 9.31 -2.93 12.17
CA ARG A 240 7.97 -3.35 11.74
C ARG A 240 7.45 -4.49 12.62
N ASP A 241 8.25 -5.52 12.82
CA ASP A 241 7.81 -6.71 13.56
C ASP A 241 7.77 -6.44 15.08
N TYR A 242 8.62 -5.55 15.61
CA TYR A 242 8.53 -5.06 16.99
C TYR A 242 7.24 -4.23 17.23
N ALA A 243 6.89 -3.33 16.31
CA ALA A 243 5.65 -2.56 16.39
C ALA A 243 4.43 -3.49 16.38
N ALA A 244 4.41 -4.46 15.46
CA ALA A 244 3.36 -5.47 15.40
C ALA A 244 3.29 -6.28 16.72
N TYR A 245 4.41 -6.75 17.26
CA TYR A 245 4.43 -7.52 18.50
C TYR A 245 3.88 -6.75 19.71
N THR A 246 4.17 -5.45 19.79
CA THR A 246 3.77 -4.62 20.93
C THR A 246 2.31 -4.15 20.85
N ALA A 247 1.78 -3.90 19.65
CA ALA A 247 0.43 -3.36 19.45
C ALA A 247 -0.66 -4.45 19.39
N ASN A 248 -0.41 -5.56 18.69
CA ASN A 248 -1.46 -6.56 18.39
C ASN A 248 -2.04 -7.31 19.59
N PRO A 249 -1.34 -7.49 20.73
CA PRO A 249 -1.97 -8.06 21.91
C PRO A 249 -3.21 -7.28 22.39
N SER A 250 -3.30 -5.96 22.12
CA SER A 250 -4.50 -5.17 22.43
C SER A 250 -5.72 -5.50 21.56
N ILE A 251 -5.51 -6.27 20.48
CA ILE A 251 -6.54 -6.72 19.55
C ILE A 251 -6.80 -8.22 19.73
N MET A 252 -5.76 -9.04 19.65
CA MET A 252 -5.86 -10.50 19.58
C MET A 252 -5.56 -11.22 20.90
N GLY A 253 -5.18 -10.50 21.95
CA GLY A 253 -4.67 -11.08 23.20
C GLY A 253 -3.19 -11.44 23.12
N SER A 254 -2.55 -11.60 24.28
CA SER A 254 -1.09 -11.86 24.35
C SER A 254 -0.68 -13.25 23.87
N GLU A 255 -1.54 -14.25 24.08
CA GLU A 255 -1.22 -15.63 23.72
C GLU A 255 -1.25 -15.88 22.20
N PHE A 256 -1.91 -15.04 21.41
CA PHE A 256 -2.04 -15.25 19.96
C PHE A 256 -0.67 -15.34 19.28
N LEU A 257 0.21 -14.35 19.49
CA LEU A 257 1.55 -14.34 18.88
C LEU A 257 2.51 -15.31 19.57
N ALA A 258 2.28 -15.66 20.84
CA ALA A 258 3.05 -16.72 21.51
C ALA A 258 2.76 -18.10 20.88
N ASN A 259 1.51 -18.36 20.50
CA ASN A 259 1.08 -19.61 19.87
C ASN A 259 1.37 -19.68 18.37
N PHE A 260 1.46 -18.52 17.70
CA PHE A 260 1.72 -18.39 16.27
C PHE A 260 2.89 -17.41 16.01
N PRO A 261 4.13 -17.81 16.34
CA PRO A 261 5.28 -16.92 16.28
C PRO A 261 5.63 -16.45 14.86
N ASP A 262 5.25 -17.21 13.84
CA ASP A 262 5.54 -16.90 12.44
C ASP A 262 4.38 -16.18 11.74
N PHE A 263 3.31 -15.80 12.48
CA PHE A 263 2.10 -15.21 11.91
C PHE A 263 2.39 -14.00 11.01
N PHE A 264 3.21 -13.07 11.50
CA PHE A 264 3.54 -11.87 10.74
C PHE A 264 4.41 -12.14 9.51
N ASP A 265 5.25 -13.19 9.52
CA ASP A 265 6.00 -13.59 8.32
C ASP A 265 5.08 -14.01 7.17
N ASP A 266 3.99 -14.68 7.50
CA ASP A 266 2.95 -15.01 6.54
C ASP A 266 2.14 -13.76 6.14
N VAL A 267 1.81 -12.84 7.06
CA VAL A 267 1.18 -11.55 6.72
C VAL A 267 2.02 -10.80 5.69
N TRP A 268 3.34 -10.71 5.88
CA TRP A 268 4.24 -10.02 4.97
C TRP A 268 4.49 -10.78 3.67
N SER A 269 4.40 -12.11 3.69
CA SER A 269 4.43 -12.93 2.47
C SER A 269 3.18 -12.73 1.62
N LEU A 270 2.02 -12.57 2.27
CA LEU A 270 0.78 -12.19 1.62
C LEU A 270 0.84 -10.77 1.08
N ASP A 271 1.32 -9.80 1.87
CA ASP A 271 1.42 -8.39 1.51
C ASP A 271 2.26 -8.16 0.24
N ARG A 272 3.42 -8.83 0.14
CA ARG A 272 4.26 -8.82 -1.08
C ARG A 272 3.54 -9.31 -2.34
N GLY A 273 2.52 -10.14 -2.19
CA GLY A 273 1.69 -10.63 -3.29
C GLY A 273 0.29 -10.00 -3.35
N PHE A 274 0.00 -8.98 -2.53
CA PHE A 274 -1.34 -8.45 -2.31
C PHE A 274 -2.03 -8.05 -3.62
N LEU A 275 -1.37 -7.23 -4.44
CA LEU A 275 -1.95 -6.78 -5.72
C LEU A 275 -2.16 -7.93 -6.71
N LEU A 276 -1.32 -8.96 -6.68
CA LEU A 276 -1.45 -10.14 -7.54
C LEU A 276 -2.63 -11.02 -7.11
N LEU A 277 -2.84 -11.17 -5.78
CA LEU A 277 -4.01 -11.83 -5.21
C LEU A 277 -5.29 -11.04 -5.51
N ALA A 278 -5.29 -9.72 -5.29
CA ALA A 278 -6.42 -8.83 -5.57
C ALA A 278 -6.84 -8.90 -7.05
N ALA A 279 -5.88 -8.96 -7.97
CA ALA A 279 -6.12 -9.18 -9.40
C ALA A 279 -6.74 -10.55 -9.73
N GLY A 280 -6.80 -11.48 -8.78
CA GLY A 280 -7.40 -12.81 -8.95
C GLY A 280 -6.49 -13.78 -9.69
N LEU A 281 -5.17 -13.55 -9.69
CA LEU A 281 -4.23 -14.39 -10.43
C LEU A 281 -4.14 -15.80 -9.81
N PRO A 282 -4.23 -16.87 -10.63
CA PRO A 282 -4.20 -18.23 -10.13
C PRO A 282 -2.79 -18.66 -9.70
N ARG A 283 -2.72 -19.51 -8.68
CA ARG A 283 -1.48 -20.01 -8.07
C ARG A 283 -0.52 -20.72 -9.04
N TRP A 284 -1.01 -21.26 -10.17
CA TRP A 284 -0.17 -21.99 -11.12
C TRP A 284 0.66 -21.08 -12.03
N LEU A 285 0.44 -19.76 -12.02
CA LEU A 285 1.29 -18.82 -12.75
C LEU A 285 2.71 -18.83 -12.15
N PRO A 286 3.78 -18.78 -12.97
CA PRO A 286 5.17 -18.90 -12.52
C PRO A 286 5.68 -17.59 -11.91
N ILE A 287 4.95 -17.02 -10.95
CA ILE A 287 5.30 -15.80 -10.22
C ILE A 287 5.57 -16.21 -8.76
N PRO A 288 6.85 -16.27 -8.32
CA PRO A 288 7.18 -16.80 -6.99
C PRO A 288 6.49 -16.08 -5.83
N SER A 289 6.33 -14.75 -5.90
CA SER A 289 5.62 -13.96 -4.87
C SER A 289 4.14 -14.32 -4.78
N LEU A 290 3.46 -14.57 -5.91
CA LEU A 290 2.06 -15.01 -5.94
C LEU A 290 1.89 -16.38 -5.29
N THR A 291 2.77 -17.34 -5.62
CA THR A 291 2.72 -18.68 -5.02
C THR A 291 2.90 -18.63 -3.51
N ARG A 292 3.87 -17.84 -3.03
CA ARG A 292 4.10 -17.63 -1.59
C ARG A 292 2.90 -16.97 -0.92
N ALA A 293 2.30 -15.96 -1.55
CA ALA A 293 1.13 -15.27 -1.03
C ALA A 293 -0.10 -16.20 -0.91
N HIS A 294 -0.34 -17.10 -1.88
CA HIS A 294 -1.40 -18.13 -1.78
C HIS A 294 -1.14 -19.13 -0.65
N ILE A 295 0.11 -19.48 -0.36
CA ILE A 295 0.47 -20.37 0.75
C ILE A 295 0.24 -19.66 2.09
N ALA A 296 0.76 -18.44 2.21
CA ALA A 296 0.62 -17.60 3.40
C ALA A 296 -0.86 -17.34 3.73
N LYS A 297 -1.66 -16.95 2.73
CA LYS A 297 -3.13 -16.79 2.86
C LYS A 297 -3.79 -17.99 3.54
N ARG A 298 -3.41 -19.21 3.13
CA ARG A 298 -3.98 -20.44 3.69
C ARG A 298 -3.58 -20.62 5.14
N ARG A 299 -2.30 -20.45 5.47
CA ARG A 299 -1.79 -20.59 6.85
C ARG A 299 -2.43 -19.58 7.80
N LEU A 300 -2.52 -18.32 7.39
CA LEU A 300 -3.18 -17.26 8.17
C LEU A 300 -4.63 -17.61 8.48
N ILE A 301 -5.39 -18.10 7.49
CA ILE A 301 -6.76 -18.58 7.71
C ILE A 301 -6.80 -19.76 8.69
N ASP A 302 -5.90 -20.73 8.55
CA ASP A 302 -5.87 -21.92 9.39
C ASP A 302 -5.54 -21.55 10.87
N GLU A 303 -4.55 -20.69 11.09
CA GLU A 303 -4.14 -20.21 12.43
C GLU A 303 -5.23 -19.39 13.11
N ILE A 304 -5.83 -18.44 12.40
CA ILE A 304 -6.92 -17.62 12.94
C ILE A 304 -8.18 -18.47 13.16
N SER A 305 -8.41 -19.51 12.35
CA SER A 305 -9.51 -20.46 12.59
C SER A 305 -9.34 -21.20 13.91
N ILE A 306 -8.13 -21.68 14.23
CA ILE A 306 -7.81 -22.32 15.52
C ILE A 306 -8.08 -21.35 16.69
N PHE A 307 -7.73 -20.07 16.52
CA PHE A 307 -8.02 -19.04 17.54
C PHE A 307 -9.53 -18.83 17.71
N HIS A 308 -10.30 -18.72 16.64
CA HIS A 308 -11.76 -18.58 16.75
C HIS A 308 -12.48 -19.82 17.30
N GLU A 309 -11.96 -21.02 17.05
CA GLU A 309 -12.45 -22.24 17.69
C GLU A 309 -12.26 -22.19 19.20
N ALA A 310 -11.12 -21.67 19.68
CA ALA A 310 -10.85 -21.48 21.10
C ALA A 310 -11.79 -20.44 21.73
N LEU A 311 -11.97 -19.29 21.08
CA LEU A 311 -12.93 -18.26 21.53
C LEU A 311 -14.38 -18.80 21.59
N GLU A 312 -14.77 -19.64 20.62
CA GLU A 312 -16.10 -20.24 20.59
C GLU A 312 -16.30 -21.22 21.75
N LYS A 313 -15.28 -22.05 22.07
CA LYS A 313 -15.30 -22.97 23.21
C LYS A 313 -15.37 -22.22 24.54
N GLU A 314 -14.53 -21.22 24.74
CA GLU A 314 -14.56 -20.40 25.96
C GLU A 314 -15.93 -19.73 26.13
N ALA A 315 -16.49 -19.16 25.06
CA ALA A 315 -17.81 -18.54 25.10
C ALA A 315 -18.96 -19.55 25.31
N ASN A 316 -18.70 -20.85 25.24
CA ASN A 316 -19.62 -21.94 25.61
C ASN A 316 -19.32 -22.53 27.01
N GLY A 317 -18.29 -22.03 27.71
CA GLY A 317 -17.82 -22.57 28.98
C GLY A 317 -17.03 -23.88 28.85
N GLU A 318 -16.54 -24.19 27.67
CA GLU A 318 -15.68 -25.35 27.38
C GLU A 318 -14.19 -24.98 27.50
N ASP A 319 -13.34 -25.99 27.68
CA ASP A 319 -11.88 -25.81 27.66
C ASP A 319 -11.41 -25.35 26.26
N PRO A 320 -10.87 -24.13 26.09
CA PRO A 320 -10.40 -23.62 24.80
C PRO A 320 -9.21 -24.42 24.25
N GLY A 321 -8.56 -25.23 25.09
CA GLY A 321 -7.47 -26.14 24.74
C GLY A 321 -6.12 -25.69 25.30
N PRO A 322 -5.10 -26.57 25.23
CA PRO A 322 -3.85 -26.40 25.97
C PRO A 322 -2.97 -25.23 25.51
N LYS A 323 -3.30 -24.62 24.36
CA LYS A 323 -2.62 -23.42 23.85
C LYS A 323 -3.14 -22.13 24.50
N TRP A 324 -4.33 -22.16 25.09
CA TRP A 324 -5.08 -20.98 25.45
C TRP A 324 -5.34 -20.99 26.97
N THR A 325 -4.46 -20.37 27.73
CA THR A 325 -4.57 -20.28 29.20
C THR A 325 -5.11 -18.94 29.67
N ALA A 326 -5.05 -17.91 28.82
CA ALA A 326 -5.54 -16.56 29.09
C ALA A 326 -6.12 -15.95 27.81
N LEU A 327 -7.44 -16.05 27.64
CA LEU A 327 -8.20 -15.38 26.58
C LEU A 327 -8.96 -14.14 27.10
N ASP A 328 -8.86 -13.85 28.40
CA ASP A 328 -9.48 -12.69 29.05
C ASP A 328 -8.85 -11.36 28.61
N ASP A 329 -7.60 -11.39 28.12
CA ASP A 329 -6.89 -10.23 27.58
C ASP A 329 -7.14 -9.97 26.08
N VAL A 330 -7.99 -10.78 25.43
CA VAL A 330 -8.38 -10.55 24.03
C VAL A 330 -9.10 -9.21 23.90
N GLY A 331 -8.71 -8.44 22.89
CA GLY A 331 -9.19 -7.07 22.68
C GLY A 331 -10.71 -6.98 22.55
N SER A 332 -11.28 -5.89 23.09
CA SER A 332 -12.73 -5.69 23.15
C SER A 332 -13.40 -5.68 21.76
N LEU A 333 -12.68 -5.30 20.70
CA LEU A 333 -13.16 -5.37 19.33
C LEU A 333 -13.43 -6.81 18.87
N VAL A 334 -12.49 -7.73 19.10
CA VAL A 334 -12.65 -9.14 18.73
C VAL A 334 -13.79 -9.76 19.55
N GLN A 335 -13.81 -9.51 20.86
CA GLN A 335 -14.88 -9.97 21.75
C GLN A 335 -16.27 -9.46 21.30
N ALA A 336 -16.38 -8.19 20.92
CA ALA A 336 -17.64 -7.59 20.49
C ALA A 336 -18.18 -8.16 19.15
N ARG A 337 -17.31 -8.71 18.31
CA ARG A 337 -17.70 -9.31 17.02
C ARG A 337 -18.24 -10.74 17.16
N ILE A 338 -17.81 -11.49 18.17
CA ILE A 338 -18.29 -12.86 18.44
C ILE A 338 -19.83 -12.98 18.46
N PRO A 339 -20.59 -12.17 19.23
CA PRO A 339 -22.05 -12.26 19.23
C PRO A 339 -22.67 -11.90 17.88
N VAL A 340 -22.07 -10.95 17.13
CA VAL A 340 -22.53 -10.60 15.77
C VAL A 340 -22.35 -11.79 14.83
N TYR A 341 -21.20 -12.45 14.88
CA TYR A 341 -20.93 -13.64 14.09
C TYR A 341 -21.89 -14.79 14.39
N ARG A 342 -22.20 -15.02 15.68
CA ARG A 342 -23.18 -16.03 16.09
C ARG A 342 -24.58 -15.70 15.59
N LYS A 343 -25.02 -14.45 15.76
CA LYS A 343 -26.34 -13.97 15.31
C LYS A 343 -26.55 -14.18 13.81
N HIS A 344 -25.53 -13.89 12.99
CA HIS A 344 -25.60 -13.99 11.53
C HIS A 344 -25.13 -15.34 10.99
N GLY A 345 -24.77 -16.30 11.85
CA GLY A 345 -24.40 -17.66 11.46
C GLY A 345 -23.12 -17.74 10.63
N PHE A 346 -22.11 -16.93 10.94
CA PHE A 346 -20.80 -16.97 10.27
C PHE A 346 -20.07 -18.28 10.62
N SER A 347 -19.55 -18.96 9.60
CA SER A 347 -18.61 -20.07 9.81
C SER A 347 -17.32 -19.58 10.47
N ILE A 348 -16.59 -20.47 11.13
CA ILE A 348 -15.24 -20.18 11.67
C ILE A 348 -14.33 -19.61 10.58
N ARG A 349 -14.42 -20.14 9.35
CA ARG A 349 -13.66 -19.65 8.21
C ARG A 349 -14.01 -18.21 7.83
N ALA A 350 -15.29 -17.83 7.83
CA ALA A 350 -15.73 -16.48 7.55
C ALA A 350 -15.25 -15.49 8.61
N ARG A 351 -15.30 -15.88 9.89
CA ARG A 351 -14.70 -15.12 11.00
C ARG A 351 -13.21 -14.96 10.77
N ALA A 352 -12.48 -16.05 10.59
CA ALA A 352 -11.04 -16.02 10.37
C ALA A 352 -10.60 -15.11 9.21
N ALA A 353 -11.35 -15.08 8.11
CA ALA A 353 -11.09 -14.16 7.00
C ALA A 353 -11.30 -12.68 7.38
N ALA A 354 -12.31 -12.38 8.20
CA ALA A 354 -12.60 -11.02 8.67
C ALA A 354 -11.58 -10.54 9.73
N GLU A 355 -11.07 -11.43 10.58
CA GLU A 355 -9.97 -11.15 11.49
C GLU A 355 -8.62 -11.05 10.76
N HIS A 356 -8.40 -11.86 9.71
CA HIS A 356 -7.24 -11.74 8.84
C HIS A 356 -7.17 -10.35 8.15
N ALA A 357 -8.29 -9.86 7.62
CA ALA A 357 -8.37 -8.52 7.04
C ALA A 357 -8.08 -7.42 8.07
N LEU A 358 -8.60 -7.56 9.30
CA LEU A 358 -8.30 -6.66 10.41
C LEU A 358 -6.82 -6.64 10.75
N MET A 359 -6.19 -7.81 10.89
CA MET A 359 -4.77 -7.94 11.23
C MET A 359 -3.87 -7.35 10.14
N TRP A 360 -4.19 -7.53 8.86
CA TRP A 360 -3.45 -6.86 7.79
C TRP A 360 -3.65 -5.33 7.87
N ALA A 361 -4.88 -4.86 8.04
CA ALA A 361 -5.21 -3.43 8.05
C ALA A 361 -4.58 -2.67 9.23
N ALA A 362 -4.48 -3.30 10.42
CA ALA A 362 -3.90 -2.70 11.61
C ALA A 362 -2.38 -2.47 11.49
N ASN A 363 -1.68 -3.26 10.66
CA ASN A 363 -0.22 -3.36 10.67
C ASN A 363 0.44 -2.86 9.38
N ALA A 364 -0.13 -3.16 8.21
CA ALA A 364 0.54 -2.96 6.91
C ALA A 364 1.08 -1.54 6.67
N ASN A 365 0.34 -0.52 7.14
CA ASN A 365 0.71 0.88 6.96
C ASN A 365 1.50 1.44 8.15
N SER A 366 0.98 1.24 9.37
CA SER A 366 1.52 1.86 10.59
C SER A 366 2.95 1.43 10.86
N ASP A 367 3.24 0.14 10.75
CA ASP A 367 4.55 -0.42 11.10
C ASP A 367 5.65 0.09 10.16
N THR A 368 5.33 0.16 8.86
CA THR A 368 6.23 0.70 7.83
C THR A 368 6.44 2.20 8.02
N LEU A 369 5.42 2.94 8.46
CA LEU A 369 5.52 4.37 8.72
C LEU A 369 6.46 4.67 9.90
N ILE A 370 6.41 3.87 10.97
CA ILE A 370 7.31 4.00 12.12
C ILE A 370 8.77 3.81 11.66
N PHE A 371 9.03 2.80 10.81
CA PHE A 371 10.35 2.63 10.19
C PHE A 371 10.80 3.89 9.45
N TRP A 372 9.96 4.44 8.57
CA TRP A 372 10.32 5.63 7.80
C TRP A 372 10.60 6.81 8.71
N MET A 373 9.78 7.03 9.73
CA MET A 373 9.97 8.10 10.69
C MET A 373 11.32 7.98 11.43
N ILE A 374 11.66 6.80 11.94
CA ILE A 374 12.96 6.55 12.58
C ILE A 374 14.11 6.78 11.59
N ASN A 375 14.01 6.23 10.38
CA ASN A 375 15.04 6.38 9.36
C ASN A 375 15.27 7.85 8.97
N ARG A 376 14.20 8.66 8.84
CA ARG A 376 14.28 10.10 8.52
C ARG A 376 14.91 10.89 9.66
N ILE A 377 14.53 10.60 10.91
CA ILE A 377 15.07 11.26 12.10
C ILE A 377 16.55 10.96 12.27
N TYR A 378 16.96 9.69 12.21
CA TYR A 378 18.35 9.28 12.41
C TYR A 378 19.28 9.70 11.27
N ALA A 379 18.74 10.06 10.10
CA ALA A 379 19.51 10.63 9.00
C ALA A 379 20.01 12.06 9.30
N ASP A 380 19.40 12.77 10.26
CA ASP A 380 19.77 14.14 10.64
C ASP A 380 20.07 14.21 12.15
N ARG A 381 21.35 14.38 12.49
CA ARG A 381 21.81 14.44 13.88
C ARG A 381 21.28 15.66 14.63
N VAL A 382 21.06 16.78 13.94
CA VAL A 382 20.55 18.01 14.56
C VAL A 382 19.08 17.81 14.93
N LEU A 383 18.29 17.28 13.99
CA LEU A 383 16.90 16.92 14.25
C LEU A 383 16.77 15.90 15.39
N LEU A 384 17.60 14.86 15.40
CA LEU A 384 17.58 13.86 16.46
C LEU A 384 17.79 14.49 17.85
N GLU A 385 18.72 15.44 17.96
CA GLU A 385 18.96 16.14 19.23
C GLU A 385 17.78 17.04 19.62
N MET A 386 17.25 17.82 18.67
CA MET A 386 16.07 18.67 18.90
C MET A 386 14.86 17.85 19.38
N LEU A 387 14.65 16.66 18.82
CA LEU A 387 13.56 15.78 19.24
C LEU A 387 13.81 15.18 20.63
N ARG A 388 15.06 14.85 20.97
CA ARG A 388 15.39 14.38 22.33
C ARG A 388 15.13 15.46 23.37
N GLU A 389 15.52 16.71 23.08
CA GLU A 389 15.22 17.86 23.94
C GLU A 389 13.69 18.07 24.06
N GLU A 390 12.95 18.01 22.96
CA GLU A 390 11.48 18.16 22.96
C GLU A 390 10.78 17.05 23.77
N MET A 391 11.30 15.83 23.73
CA MET A 391 10.70 14.64 24.34
C MET A 391 11.16 14.38 25.79
N GLU A 392 12.26 15.00 26.25
CA GLU A 392 12.85 14.80 27.58
C GLU A 392 11.82 14.87 28.73
N PRO A 393 10.85 15.82 28.75
CA PRO A 393 9.88 15.89 29.83
C PRO A 393 8.92 14.70 29.89
N TYR A 394 8.82 13.89 28.83
CA TYR A 394 7.81 12.83 28.68
C TYR A 394 8.40 11.43 28.60
N VAL A 395 9.68 11.31 28.22
CA VAL A 395 10.39 10.04 28.08
C VAL A 395 11.71 10.11 28.82
N GLN A 396 11.91 9.21 29.77
CA GLN A 396 13.15 9.13 30.53
C GLN A 396 13.69 7.71 30.48
N ALA A 397 14.82 7.54 29.79
CA ALA A 397 15.60 6.31 29.82
C ALA A 397 16.55 6.34 31.02
N VAL A 398 16.64 5.22 31.72
CA VAL A 398 17.51 5.05 32.88
C VAL A 398 18.31 3.76 32.74
N GLN A 399 19.55 3.81 33.18
CA GLN A 399 20.36 2.63 33.44
C GLN A 399 20.09 2.19 34.89
N PRO A 400 19.41 1.06 35.13
CA PRO A 400 19.20 0.60 36.50
C PRO A 400 20.53 0.36 37.21
N SER A 401 20.60 0.71 38.49
CA SER A 401 21.72 0.31 39.34
C SER A 401 21.70 -1.21 39.50
N SER A 402 22.78 -1.89 39.15
CA SER A 402 22.92 -3.34 39.31
C SER A 402 24.01 -3.65 40.33
N ASP A 403 23.66 -4.47 41.32
CA ASP A 403 24.62 -5.09 42.25
C ASP A 403 25.25 -6.36 41.67
N PHE A 404 24.82 -6.79 40.47
CA PHE A 404 25.31 -7.97 39.78
C PHE A 404 26.47 -7.63 38.83
N LEU A 405 27.27 -8.64 38.49
CA LEU A 405 28.39 -8.52 37.54
C LEU A 405 27.94 -8.16 36.12
N ILE A 406 26.67 -8.40 35.79
CA ILE A 406 26.05 -8.04 34.53
C ILE A 406 25.03 -6.94 34.84
N ALA A 407 25.24 -5.75 34.27
CA ALA A 407 24.28 -4.66 34.38
C ALA A 407 23.01 -5.01 33.60
N GLU A 408 21.84 -4.70 34.16
CA GLU A 408 20.59 -4.78 33.42
C GLU A 408 20.63 -3.81 32.22
N PRO A 409 19.99 -4.12 31.09
CA PRO A 409 19.92 -3.18 29.98
C PRO A 409 19.14 -1.90 30.36
N PRO A 410 19.45 -0.74 29.76
CA PRO A 410 18.69 0.48 29.97
C PRO A 410 17.20 0.27 29.71
N GLY A 411 16.37 0.81 30.62
CA GLY A 411 14.91 0.76 30.52
C GLY A 411 14.31 2.16 30.49
N LEU A 412 12.98 2.23 30.31
CA LEU A 412 12.24 3.48 30.43
C LEU A 412 11.65 3.59 31.85
N GLU A 413 12.05 4.62 32.60
CA GLU A 413 11.42 4.96 33.89
C GLU A 413 10.09 5.69 33.64
N LYS A 414 10.14 6.70 32.75
CA LYS A 414 8.99 7.52 32.36
C LYS A 414 8.66 7.31 30.88
N PHE A 415 7.39 7.10 30.58
CA PHE A 415 6.86 7.05 29.22
C PHE A 415 5.43 7.61 29.21
N ASP A 416 5.31 8.92 29.00
CA ASP A 416 4.05 9.68 28.97
C ASP A 416 3.59 9.93 27.53
N VAL A 417 2.74 9.04 27.02
CA VAL A 417 2.24 9.11 25.64
C VAL A 417 1.32 10.31 25.42
N GLU A 418 0.47 10.65 26.40
CA GLU A 418 -0.43 11.80 26.30
C GLU A 418 0.38 13.10 26.18
N GLY A 419 1.41 13.23 27.02
CA GLY A 419 2.34 14.35 26.98
C GLY A 419 3.08 14.48 25.65
N LEU A 420 3.58 13.36 25.10
CA LEU A 420 4.21 13.32 23.77
C LEU A 420 3.25 13.79 22.67
N CYS A 421 2.01 13.28 22.64
CA CYS A 421 1.04 13.62 21.61
C CYS A 421 0.55 15.08 21.71
N ALA A 422 0.42 15.60 22.93
CA ALA A 422 -0.10 16.94 23.19
C ALA A 422 0.95 18.04 23.05
N ASN A 423 2.21 17.76 23.41
CA ASN A 423 3.22 18.80 23.66
C ASN A 423 4.52 18.65 22.85
N CYS A 424 4.63 17.68 21.94
CA CYS A 424 5.78 17.52 21.04
C CYS A 424 5.39 17.83 19.58
N PRO A 425 5.22 19.13 19.21
CA PRO A 425 4.81 19.52 17.86
C PRO A 425 5.83 19.15 16.78
N LEU A 426 7.14 19.16 17.04
CA LEU A 426 8.13 18.76 16.05
C LEU A 426 8.06 17.26 15.78
N LEU A 427 7.93 16.43 16.83
CA LEU A 427 7.69 14.99 16.68
C LEU A 427 6.44 14.71 15.85
N LYS A 428 5.33 15.40 16.17
CA LYS A 428 4.07 15.29 15.42
C LYS A 428 4.22 15.76 13.97
N SER A 429 5.00 16.80 13.72
CA SER A 429 5.29 17.28 12.35
C SER A 429 6.12 16.27 11.56
N CYS A 430 7.10 15.58 12.19
CA CYS A 430 7.83 14.48 11.57
C CYS A 430 6.89 13.35 11.13
N TYR A 431 5.93 12.98 11.99
CA TYR A 431 4.89 12.00 11.68
C TYR A 431 4.06 12.42 10.45
N ILE A 432 3.58 13.67 10.41
CA ILE A 432 2.79 14.21 9.29
C ILE A 432 3.62 14.26 8.01
N GLU A 433 4.90 14.61 8.09
CA GLU A 433 5.78 14.65 6.93
C GLU A 433 6.07 13.26 6.36
N CYS A 434 6.19 12.24 7.21
CA CYS A 434 6.27 10.85 6.76
C CYS A 434 4.95 10.40 6.12
N LEU A 435 3.79 10.76 6.68
CA LEU A 435 2.50 10.50 6.03
C LEU A 435 2.43 11.13 4.64
N ARG A 436 2.97 12.34 4.47
CA ARG A 436 2.99 13.06 3.20
C ARG A 436 3.82 12.36 2.13
N LEU A 437 5.01 11.89 2.47
CA LEU A 437 6.01 11.41 1.50
C LEU A 437 6.16 9.89 1.41
N ASP A 438 5.89 9.16 2.48
CA ASP A 438 6.31 7.76 2.63
C ASP A 438 5.13 6.76 2.59
N THR A 439 3.87 7.21 2.45
CA THR A 439 2.67 6.33 2.43
C THR A 439 2.02 6.15 1.05
N ALA A 440 2.29 7.02 0.09
CA ALA A 440 1.73 7.00 -1.27
C ALA A 440 0.22 6.65 -1.34
N SER A 441 -0.61 7.32 -0.53
CA SER A 441 -2.00 6.92 -0.29
C SER A 441 -2.96 7.32 -1.42
N TRP A 442 -3.84 6.38 -1.80
CA TRP A 442 -4.88 6.55 -2.81
C TRP A 442 -6.23 6.11 -2.25
N SER A 443 -7.30 6.85 -2.54
CA SER A 443 -8.67 6.43 -2.24
C SER A 443 -9.40 6.03 -3.52
N LEU A 444 -10.14 4.93 -3.48
CA LEU A 444 -10.82 4.34 -4.63
C LEU A 444 -12.33 4.31 -4.45
N LYS A 445 -13.08 4.68 -5.48
CA LYS A 445 -14.53 4.43 -5.60
C LYS A 445 -14.87 3.88 -6.99
N VAL A 446 -15.89 3.05 -7.06
CA VAL A 446 -16.55 2.57 -8.29
C VAL A 446 -17.79 3.42 -8.53
N VAL A 447 -17.93 3.96 -9.74
CA VAL A 447 -19.05 4.83 -10.11
C VAL A 447 -20.29 3.97 -10.41
N LYS A 448 -21.36 4.14 -9.63
CA LYS A 448 -22.59 3.34 -9.73
C LYS A 448 -23.64 3.94 -10.66
N GLN A 449 -23.55 5.24 -10.93
CA GLN A 449 -24.35 5.97 -11.92
C GLN A 449 -23.57 7.16 -12.47
N ASP A 450 -23.91 7.61 -13.68
CA ASP A 450 -23.33 8.83 -14.26
C ASP A 450 -23.53 10.03 -13.32
N PHE A 451 -22.48 10.80 -13.06
CA PHE A 451 -22.57 12.05 -12.30
C PHE A 451 -21.47 13.04 -12.69
N VAL A 452 -21.68 14.31 -12.37
CA VAL A 452 -20.69 15.37 -12.56
C VAL A 452 -19.93 15.58 -11.24
N LEU A 453 -18.62 15.35 -11.28
CA LEU A 453 -17.71 15.64 -10.18
C LEU A 453 -17.19 17.07 -10.32
N GLN A 454 -17.40 17.90 -9.31
CA GLN A 454 -16.99 19.30 -9.32
C GLN A 454 -16.48 19.71 -7.94
N SER A 455 -15.38 20.48 -7.89
CA SER A 455 -14.93 21.09 -6.64
C SER A 455 -15.94 22.14 -6.16
N ARG A 456 -15.92 22.48 -4.87
CA ARG A 456 -16.71 23.57 -4.31
C ARG A 456 -16.11 24.96 -4.59
N ASP A 457 -14.93 25.02 -5.20
CA ASP A 457 -14.29 26.29 -5.58
C ASP A 457 -15.16 27.05 -6.58
N LYS A 458 -15.13 28.38 -6.49
CA LYS A 458 -15.86 29.26 -7.40
C LYS A 458 -15.36 29.03 -8.83
N ASP A 459 -16.29 28.87 -9.77
CA ASP A 459 -16.01 28.62 -11.19
C ASP A 459 -15.24 27.32 -11.49
N ALA A 460 -15.26 26.34 -10.57
CA ALA A 460 -14.62 25.05 -10.77
C ALA A 460 -15.22 24.30 -11.96
N GLN A 461 -14.37 23.72 -12.82
CA GLN A 461 -14.82 22.87 -13.91
C GLN A 461 -15.45 21.56 -13.39
N GLY A 462 -16.66 21.25 -13.88
CA GLY A 462 -17.30 19.95 -13.66
C GLY A 462 -16.79 18.88 -14.64
N TRP A 463 -16.64 17.65 -14.15
CA TRP A 463 -16.16 16.49 -14.91
C TRP A 463 -17.18 15.36 -14.89
N LEU A 464 -17.61 14.89 -16.06
CA LEU A 464 -18.50 13.74 -16.15
C LEU A 464 -17.75 12.43 -15.88
N LEU A 465 -18.16 11.73 -14.82
CA LEU A 465 -17.77 10.35 -14.52
C LEU A 465 -18.93 9.42 -14.90
N ARG A 466 -18.63 8.31 -15.58
CA ARG A 466 -19.66 7.40 -16.08
C ARG A 466 -19.81 6.16 -15.21
N LYS A 467 -21.02 5.61 -15.20
CA LYS A 467 -21.30 4.31 -14.55
C LYS A 467 -20.31 3.23 -15.01
N GLY A 468 -19.77 2.50 -14.04
CA GLY A 468 -18.81 1.41 -14.24
C GLY A 468 -17.35 1.86 -14.34
N GLU A 469 -17.08 3.17 -14.35
CA GLU A 469 -15.71 3.68 -14.25
C GLU A 469 -15.21 3.65 -12.80
N TYR A 470 -13.89 3.68 -12.64
CA TYR A 470 -13.24 3.81 -11.34
C TYR A 470 -12.79 5.26 -11.13
N ALA A 471 -12.88 5.75 -9.91
CA ALA A 471 -12.46 7.08 -9.50
C ALA A 471 -11.43 6.96 -8.37
N HIS A 472 -10.27 7.60 -8.57
CA HIS A 472 -9.13 7.52 -7.68
C HIS A 472 -8.76 8.92 -7.21
N ALA A 473 -8.78 9.17 -5.91
CA ALA A 473 -8.13 10.33 -5.31
C ALA A 473 -6.68 9.97 -4.99
N ALA A 474 -5.74 10.47 -5.78
CA ALA A 474 -4.31 10.24 -5.65
C ALA A 474 -3.70 11.29 -4.70
N HIS A 475 -3.70 11.00 -3.40
CA HIS A 475 -3.25 11.96 -2.38
C HIS A 475 -1.74 12.19 -2.46
N ASP A 476 -0.96 11.21 -2.90
CA ASP A 476 0.48 11.33 -3.17
C ASP A 476 0.85 12.37 -4.24
N LEU A 477 0.01 12.50 -5.28
CA LEU A 477 0.15 13.49 -6.32
C LEU A 477 -0.14 14.90 -5.78
N HIS A 478 -1.11 15.05 -4.88
CA HIS A 478 -1.32 16.30 -4.14
C HIS A 478 -0.14 16.61 -3.22
N ASN A 479 0.24 15.63 -2.40
CA ASN A 479 1.27 15.73 -1.40
C ASN A 479 2.63 16.16 -1.98
N THR A 480 2.91 15.82 -3.23
CA THR A 480 4.15 16.18 -3.93
C THR A 480 3.98 17.30 -4.95
N ASP A 481 2.90 18.08 -4.89
CA ASP A 481 2.61 19.17 -5.81
C ASP A 481 3.28 20.49 -5.35
N PRO A 482 4.15 21.11 -6.18
CA PRO A 482 4.80 22.37 -5.83
C PRO A 482 3.84 23.56 -5.70
N ASN A 483 2.60 23.47 -6.17
CA ASN A 483 1.59 24.51 -5.96
C ASN A 483 1.05 24.54 -4.51
N TYR A 484 1.24 23.44 -3.76
CA TYR A 484 0.74 23.29 -2.40
C TYR A 484 1.85 23.16 -1.35
N PHE A 485 3.03 22.64 -1.75
CA PHE A 485 4.14 22.42 -0.84
C PHE A 485 5.46 22.93 -1.44
N ASP A 486 6.12 23.86 -0.74
CA ASP A 486 7.44 24.35 -1.13
C ASP A 486 8.50 23.24 -1.05
N ASN A 487 9.27 23.07 -2.13
CA ASN A 487 10.22 21.98 -2.28
C ASN A 487 9.55 20.63 -1.93
N PRO A 488 8.54 20.22 -2.71
CA PRO A 488 7.58 19.20 -2.28
C PRO A 488 8.20 17.81 -2.11
N THR A 489 9.33 17.52 -2.75
CA THR A 489 10.02 16.22 -2.63
C THR A 489 11.07 16.21 -1.52
N VAL A 490 11.34 17.35 -0.88
CA VAL A 490 12.29 17.44 0.25
C VAL A 490 11.52 17.14 1.53
N TRP A 491 12.00 16.17 2.29
CA TRP A 491 11.48 15.87 3.62
C TRP A 491 11.93 16.96 4.59
N LYS A 492 10.97 17.62 5.26
CA LYS A 492 11.22 18.72 6.19
C LYS A 492 10.48 18.48 7.50
N ALA A 493 11.23 18.31 8.59
CA ALA A 493 10.71 17.97 9.91
C ALA A 493 9.72 19.01 10.46
N ASP A 494 9.95 20.28 10.21
CA ASP A 494 9.18 21.42 10.74
C ASP A 494 8.07 21.91 9.82
N ARG A 495 7.87 21.27 8.65
CA ARG A 495 6.93 21.74 7.59
C ARG A 495 5.52 21.99 8.11
N HIS A 496 5.07 21.18 9.05
CA HIS A 496 3.71 21.21 9.56
C HIS A 496 3.60 21.94 10.90
N VAL A 497 4.70 22.45 11.45
CA VAL A 497 4.70 23.23 12.69
C VAL A 497 4.25 24.66 12.42
N LYS A 498 3.22 25.08 13.12
CA LYS A 498 2.75 26.47 13.18
C LYS A 498 2.95 27.01 14.58
N TYR A 499 3.73 28.08 14.68
CA TYR A 499 3.91 28.80 15.93
C TYR A 499 2.75 29.78 16.14
N GLY A 500 2.18 29.78 17.35
CA GLY A 500 1.20 30.79 17.75
C GLY A 500 1.81 32.19 17.77
N GLY A 501 0.96 33.22 17.93
CA GLY A 501 1.39 34.63 17.96
C GLY A 501 2.35 34.99 19.11
N ASP A 502 2.51 34.13 20.11
CA ASP A 502 3.48 34.27 21.20
C ASP A 502 4.87 33.66 20.87
N GLY A 503 4.99 32.94 19.75
CA GLY A 503 6.20 32.24 19.30
C GLY A 503 6.64 31.08 20.19
N LYS A 504 5.90 30.74 21.26
CA LYS A 504 6.33 29.82 22.31
C LYS A 504 5.71 28.43 22.22
N ARG A 505 4.51 28.31 21.63
CA ARG A 505 3.84 27.02 21.44
C ARG A 505 3.61 26.75 19.96
N GLY A 506 4.37 25.77 19.45
CA GLY A 506 4.12 25.17 18.14
C GLY A 506 2.93 24.22 18.21
N THR A 507 2.16 24.15 17.12
CA THR A 507 1.16 23.10 16.90
C THR A 507 1.40 22.51 15.52
N ALA A 508 1.29 21.19 15.37
CA ALA A 508 1.40 20.54 14.07
C ALA A 508 0.04 20.06 13.57
N ASP A 509 -0.27 20.36 12.31
CA ASP A 509 -1.55 20.04 11.67
C ASP A 509 -1.37 19.47 10.24
N MET A 510 -2.29 18.59 9.83
CA MET A 510 -2.18 17.88 8.53
C MET A 510 -2.52 18.75 7.32
N GLY A 511 -3.12 19.92 7.51
CA GLY A 511 -3.52 20.83 6.45
C GLY A 511 -4.42 20.15 5.41
N SER A 512 -3.95 20.14 4.16
CA SER A 512 -4.64 19.53 3.02
C SER A 512 -4.30 18.05 2.80
N ILE A 513 -3.42 17.46 3.61
CA ILE A 513 -3.03 16.04 3.51
C ILE A 513 -4.20 15.18 3.99
N ARG A 514 -4.50 14.11 3.26
CA ARG A 514 -5.56 13.13 3.59
C ARG A 514 -5.01 11.70 3.53
N PRO A 515 -4.07 11.33 4.42
CA PRO A 515 -3.36 10.06 4.31
C PRO A 515 -4.24 8.84 4.60
N TYR A 516 -5.40 9.05 5.25
CA TYR A 516 -6.37 8.01 5.59
C TYR A 516 -7.66 8.07 4.75
N GLY A 517 -7.76 8.96 3.76
CA GLY A 517 -9.03 9.24 3.08
C GLY A 517 -10.05 9.96 3.97
N GLU A 518 -11.37 9.77 3.72
CA GLU A 518 -12.45 10.43 4.50
C GLU A 518 -13.17 9.51 5.50
N HIS A 519 -12.92 8.20 5.46
CA HIS A 519 -13.39 7.24 6.45
C HIS A 519 -12.37 6.12 6.53
N PRO A 520 -12.19 5.46 7.69
CA PRO A 520 -11.38 4.25 7.68
C PRO A 520 -12.07 3.31 6.68
N ILE A 521 -11.42 3.08 5.54
CA ILE A 521 -11.64 1.88 4.75
C ILE A 521 -11.04 0.78 5.62
N ILE A 522 -11.69 0.52 6.76
CA ILE A 522 -11.65 -0.80 7.35
C ILE A 522 -12.17 -1.63 6.20
N LEU A 523 -11.31 -2.50 5.68
CA LEU A 523 -11.69 -3.48 4.68
C LEU A 523 -12.92 -4.17 5.24
N THR A 524 -14.06 -3.69 4.77
CA THR A 524 -15.39 -4.09 5.15
C THR A 524 -15.81 -5.00 4.02
#